data_AF-A0A9D8EIH6-F1
#
_entry.id   AF-A0A9D8EIH6-F1
#
_cell.length_a   1.000
_cell.length_b   1.000
_cell.length_c   1.000
_cell.angle_alpha   90.00
_cell.angle_beta   90.00
_cell.angle_gamma   90.00
#
_symmetry.space_group_name_H-M   'P 1'
#
loop_
_entity.id
_entity.type
_entity.pdbx_description
1 polymer ?
#
loop_
_entity_poly.entity_id
_entity_poly.type
_entity_poly.pdbx_seq_one_letter_code
_entity_poly.pdbx_strand_id
1 'polypeptide(L)'
;MRLITKQTDYAIRVLLTMVKKKEDLFTTSGLAKKLKISKPFVRAILQKLNKEKVVVSSKGKSGGFKMALPPEKVSIISLIEIFQGPVKLDKCLIRSDVCPDIKACVLKKKLKEIGNHINEEFKFLTLEKLLK
;
A
#
# COMPACT_ATOMS: atom_id res chain seq x y z
N MET A 1 -8.78 13.69 7.10
CA MET A 1 -8.20 13.01 5.93
C MET A 1 -7.10 12.07 6.41
N ARG A 2 -7.20 10.76 6.19
CA ARG A 2 -6.10 9.82 6.51
C ARG A 2 -5.37 9.50 5.21
N LEU A 3 -4.11 9.91 5.11
CA LEU A 3 -3.30 9.70 3.90
C LEU A 3 -2.92 8.22 3.71
N ILE A 4 -2.77 7.49 4.81
CA ILE A 4 -2.50 6.05 4.82
C ILE A 4 -3.55 5.37 5.71
N THR A 5 -4.27 4.38 5.17
CA THR A 5 -5.19 3.55 5.97
C THR A 5 -4.43 2.56 6.83
N LYS A 6 -5.06 2.13 7.94
CA LYS A 6 -4.53 1.09 8.82
C LYS A 6 -4.14 -0.19 8.06
N GLN A 7 -4.92 -0.56 7.04
CA GLN A 7 -4.62 -1.73 6.21
C GLN A 7 -3.33 -1.57 5.38
N THR A 8 -3.11 -0.38 4.82
CA THR A 8 -1.90 -0.07 4.04
C THR A 8 -0.67 -0.03 4.95
N ASP A 9 -0.77 0.62 6.12
CA ASP A 9 0.31 0.64 7.12
C ASP A 9 0.72 -0.79 7.53
N TYR A 10 -0.24 -1.66 7.82
CA TYR A 10 0.08 -3.04 8.15
C TYR A 10 0.68 -3.83 6.98
N ALA A 11 0.25 -3.58 5.75
CA ALA A 11 0.86 -4.20 4.58
C ALA A 11 2.33 -3.77 4.42
N ILE A 12 2.63 -2.49 4.62
CA ILE A 12 4.00 -1.98 4.64
C ILE A 12 4.82 -2.68 5.74
N ARG A 13 4.29 -2.78 6.97
CA ARG A 13 4.98 -3.48 8.08
C ARG A 13 5.23 -4.95 7.80
N VAL A 14 4.28 -5.65 7.17
CA VAL A 14 4.45 -7.04 6.71
C VAL A 14 5.62 -7.13 5.74
N LEU A 15 5.63 -6.31 4.70
CA LEU A 15 6.67 -6.34 3.68
C LEU A 15 8.05 -5.94 4.24
N LEU A 16 8.14 -4.89 5.04
CA LEU A 16 9.40 -4.50 5.71
C LEU A 16 9.93 -5.62 6.61
N THR A 17 9.03 -6.36 7.28
CA THR A 17 9.42 -7.52 8.10
C THR A 17 10.01 -8.63 7.24
N MET A 18 9.43 -8.88 6.07
CA MET A 18 9.90 -9.88 5.12
C MET A 18 11.29 -9.50 4.57
N VAL A 19 11.47 -8.23 4.18
CA VAL A 19 12.75 -7.75 3.62
C VAL A 19 13.87 -7.73 4.68
N LYS A 20 13.60 -7.30 5.92
CA LYS A 20 14.62 -7.23 6.99
C LYS A 20 15.20 -8.58 7.38
N LYS A 21 14.39 -9.63 7.36
CA LYS A 21 14.81 -10.96 7.83
C LYS A 21 15.57 -11.77 6.79
N LYS A 22 15.50 -11.39 5.51
CA LYS A 22 16.13 -12.12 4.39
C LYS A 22 15.86 -13.63 4.42
N GLU A 23 14.72 -14.03 4.98
CA GLU A 23 14.27 -15.42 4.93
C GLU A 23 13.59 -15.66 3.59
N ASP A 24 13.77 -16.85 3.02
CA ASP A 24 13.19 -17.18 1.71
C ASP A 24 11.67 -17.39 1.76
N LEU A 25 11.09 -17.64 2.94
CA LEU A 25 9.68 -17.96 3.07
C LEU A 25 9.13 -17.59 4.46
N PHE A 26 8.01 -16.87 4.47
CA PHE A 26 7.35 -16.42 5.69
C PHE A 26 5.96 -17.06 5.85
N THR A 27 5.73 -17.69 7.00
CA THR A 27 4.39 -18.20 7.32
C THR A 27 3.48 -17.08 7.80
N THR A 28 2.18 -17.18 7.50
CA THR A 28 1.18 -16.22 8.00
C THR A 28 1.16 -16.17 9.53
N SER A 29 1.30 -17.31 10.21
CA SER A 29 1.39 -17.38 11.67
C SER A 29 2.64 -16.70 12.22
N GLY A 30 3.79 -16.88 11.56
CA GLY A 30 5.04 -16.22 11.95
C GLY A 30 4.94 -14.70 11.87
N LEU A 31 4.43 -14.19 10.74
CA LEU A 31 4.21 -12.75 10.54
C LEU A 31 3.19 -12.19 11.54
N ALA A 32 2.07 -12.89 11.76
CA ALA A 32 1.03 -12.49 12.72
C ALA A 32 1.58 -12.37 14.15
N LYS A 33 2.33 -13.39 14.61
CA LYS A 33 2.96 -13.39 15.94
C LYS A 33 3.97 -12.24 16.08
N LYS A 34 4.83 -12.05 15.08
CA LYS A 34 5.88 -11.02 15.11
C LYS A 34 5.33 -9.60 15.10
N LEU A 35 4.28 -9.36 14.32
CA LEU A 35 3.67 -8.04 14.19
C LEU A 35 2.59 -7.76 15.24
N LYS A 36 2.21 -8.75 16.06
CA LYS A 36 1.09 -8.68 17.01
C LYS A 36 -0.22 -8.30 16.31
N ILE A 37 -0.49 -8.93 15.16
CA ILE A 37 -1.68 -8.73 14.33
C ILE A 37 -2.42 -10.07 14.23
N SER A 38 -3.75 -10.05 14.10
CA SER A 38 -4.51 -11.29 13.92
C SER A 38 -4.11 -12.03 12.64
N LYS A 39 -3.99 -13.36 12.74
CA LYS A 39 -3.66 -14.24 11.61
C LYS A 39 -4.60 -14.06 10.40
N PRO A 40 -5.93 -13.93 10.58
CA PRO A 40 -6.84 -13.69 9.45
C PRO A 40 -6.53 -12.39 8.71
N PHE A 41 -6.17 -11.33 9.44
CA PHE A 41 -5.90 -10.04 8.84
C PHE A 41 -4.57 -10.03 8.05
N VAL A 42 -3.51 -10.63 8.60
CA VAL A 42 -2.26 -10.84 7.86
C VAL A 42 -2.48 -11.72 6.63
N ARG A 43 -3.32 -12.75 6.72
CA ARG A 43 -3.69 -13.59 5.57
C ARG A 43 -4.36 -12.77 4.47
N ALA A 44 -5.32 -11.92 4.82
CA ALA A 44 -6.02 -11.07 3.85
C ALA A 44 -5.05 -10.09 3.14
N ILE A 45 -4.13 -9.49 3.90
CA ILE A 45 -3.06 -8.64 3.34
C ILE A 45 -2.21 -9.43 2.34
N LEU A 46 -1.69 -10.59 2.73
CA LEU A 46 -0.81 -11.41 1.89
C LEU A 46 -1.51 -11.94 0.64
N GLN A 47 -2.79 -12.31 0.74
CA GLN A 47 -3.58 -12.72 -0.41
C GLN A 47 -3.74 -11.59 -1.43
N LYS A 48 -4.02 -10.37 -0.96
CA LYS A 48 -4.14 -9.20 -1.83
C LYS A 48 -2.81 -8.87 -2.51
N LEU A 49 -1.71 -8.85 -1.76
CA LEU A 49 -0.37 -8.66 -2.30
C LEU A 49 0.04 -9.76 -3.28
N ASN A 50 -0.40 -11.01 -3.07
CA ASN A 50 -0.14 -12.13 -3.98
C ASN A 50 -0.89 -11.99 -5.30
N LYS A 51 -2.14 -11.51 -5.26
CA LYS A 51 -2.93 -11.21 -6.47
C LYS A 51 -2.22 -10.17 -7.34
N GLU A 52 -1.63 -9.16 -6.70
CA GLU A 52 -0.89 -8.07 -7.34
C GLU A 52 0.59 -8.41 -7.58
N LYS A 53 1.00 -9.67 -7.39
CA LYS A 53 2.37 -10.18 -7.64
C LYS A 53 3.47 -9.43 -6.89
N VAL A 54 3.18 -8.83 -5.75
CA VAL A 54 4.19 -8.25 -4.84
C VAL A 54 4.85 -9.34 -4.01
N VAL A 55 4.07 -10.35 -3.63
CA VAL A 55 4.53 -11.58 -2.98
C VAL A 55 4.05 -12.79 -3.78
N VAL A 56 4.66 -13.95 -3.57
CA VAL A 56 4.19 -15.23 -4.11
C VAL A 56 4.00 -16.24 -3.00
N SER A 57 2.88 -16.96 -3.05
CA SER A 57 2.58 -18.05 -2.13
C SER A 57 3.28 -19.35 -2.53
N SER A 58 3.81 -20.08 -1.57
CA SER A 58 4.29 -21.47 -1.72
C SER A 58 3.35 -22.43 -1.00
N LYS A 59 2.95 -23.52 -1.65
CA LYS A 59 2.07 -24.55 -1.09
C LYS A 59 2.87 -25.63 -0.35
N GLY A 60 2.25 -26.31 0.63
CA GLY A 60 2.83 -27.46 1.35
C GLY A 60 2.81 -27.29 2.87
N LYS A 61 3.28 -28.32 3.61
CA LYS A 61 3.36 -28.37 5.08
C LYS A 61 4.20 -27.21 5.67
N SER A 62 5.20 -26.76 4.91
CA SER A 62 6.07 -25.61 5.23
C SER A 62 5.73 -24.37 4.40
N GLY A 63 4.53 -24.31 3.80
CA GLY A 63 4.12 -23.24 2.90
C GLY A 63 4.07 -21.86 3.54
N GLY A 64 4.06 -20.82 2.71
CA GLY A 64 4.16 -19.44 3.16
C GLY A 64 4.15 -18.44 2.00
N PHE A 65 4.67 -17.25 2.24
CA PHE A 65 4.81 -16.19 1.25
C PHE A 65 6.24 -15.71 1.18
N LYS A 66 6.70 -15.34 -0.02
CA LYS A 66 8.00 -14.71 -0.23
C LYS A 66 7.88 -13.49 -1.12
N MET A 67 8.84 -12.59 -1.05
CA MET A 67 8.90 -11.43 -1.94
C MET A 67 8.98 -11.91 -3.40
N ALA A 68 8.13 -11.38 -4.26
CA ALA A 68 8.17 -11.64 -5.70
C ALA A 68 8.97 -10.56 -6.45
N LEU A 69 9.05 -9.37 -5.84
CA LEU A 69 9.77 -8.22 -6.34
C LEU A 69 10.87 -7.83 -5.34
N PRO A 70 12.01 -7.31 -5.83
CA PRO A 70 13.03 -6.73 -4.95
C PRO A 70 12.49 -5.43 -4.31
N PRO A 71 12.92 -5.07 -3.09
CA PRO A 71 12.33 -3.98 -2.30
C PRO A 71 12.43 -2.59 -2.97
N GLU A 72 13.38 -2.41 -3.88
CA GLU A 72 13.57 -1.19 -4.68
C GLU A 72 12.47 -0.99 -5.71
N LYS A 73 11.77 -2.08 -6.10
CA LYS A 73 10.67 -2.05 -7.07
C LYS A 73 9.29 -1.92 -6.43
N VAL A 74 9.20 -1.94 -5.10
CA VAL A 74 7.92 -1.82 -4.39
C VAL A 74 7.78 -0.39 -3.84
N SER A 75 7.07 0.46 -4.56
CA SER A 75 6.81 1.85 -4.17
C SER A 75 5.63 1.97 -3.21
N ILE A 76 5.63 2.99 -2.36
CA ILE A 76 4.54 3.25 -1.41
C ILE A 76 3.25 3.62 -2.13
N ILE A 77 3.33 4.35 -3.25
CA ILE A 77 2.13 4.64 -4.06
C ILE A 77 1.45 3.36 -4.54
N SER A 78 2.22 2.34 -4.96
CA SER A 78 1.64 1.06 -5.41
C SER A 78 0.89 0.36 -4.27
N LEU A 79 1.42 0.40 -3.04
CA LEU A 79 0.74 -0.18 -1.89
C LEU A 79 -0.52 0.61 -1.53
N ILE A 80 -0.48 1.93 -1.59
CA ILE A 80 -1.67 2.77 -1.38
C ILE A 80 -2.74 2.42 -2.42
N GLU A 81 -2.38 2.31 -3.69
CA GLU A 81 -3.32 1.95 -4.77
C GLU A 81 -3.93 0.56 -4.57
N ILE A 82 -3.12 -0.43 -4.21
CA ILE A 82 -3.60 -1.78 -3.90
C ILE A 82 -4.65 -1.73 -2.80
N PHE A 83 -4.40 -1.04 -1.68
CA PHE A 83 -5.25 -1.13 -0.50
C PHE A 83 -6.38 -0.09 -0.43
N GLN A 84 -6.18 1.11 -0.97
CA GLN A 84 -7.07 2.27 -0.84
C GLN A 84 -7.65 2.73 -2.19
N GLY A 85 -7.01 2.35 -3.31
CA GLY A 85 -7.30 2.90 -4.62
C GLY A 85 -6.49 4.17 -4.91
N PRO A 86 -6.79 4.86 -6.04
CA PRO A 86 -5.98 5.98 -6.51
C PRO A 86 -6.02 7.15 -5.53
N VAL A 87 -4.85 7.72 -5.25
CA VAL A 87 -4.71 8.93 -4.42
C VAL A 87 -5.19 10.14 -5.21
N LYS A 88 -6.39 10.61 -4.88
CA LYS A 88 -7.04 11.75 -5.51
C LYS A 88 -7.41 12.78 -4.46
N LEU A 89 -6.74 13.93 -4.53
CA LEU A 89 -6.99 15.08 -3.65
C LEU A 89 -7.92 16.13 -4.28
N ASP A 90 -8.44 15.87 -5.47
CA ASP A 90 -9.34 16.76 -6.22
C ASP A 90 -10.84 16.44 -6.00
N LYS A 91 -11.14 15.57 -5.03
CA LYS A 91 -12.52 15.17 -4.74
C LYS A 91 -13.25 16.33 -4.06
N CYS A 92 -14.04 17.06 -4.85
CA CYS A 92 -14.92 18.11 -4.33
C CYS A 92 -15.93 17.49 -3.35
N LEU A 93 -16.13 18.13 -2.19
CA LEU A 93 -17.13 17.71 -1.20
C LEU A 93 -18.54 18.18 -1.57
N ILE A 94 -18.64 19.16 -2.47
CA ILE A 94 -19.91 19.64 -3.00
C ILE A 94 -20.32 18.70 -4.14
N ARG A 95 -21.58 18.26 -4.13
CA ARG A 95 -22.10 17.41 -5.20
C ARG A 95 -22.00 18.15 -6.54
N SER A 96 -21.60 17.44 -7.59
CA SER A 96 -21.30 18.03 -8.90
C SER A 96 -22.50 18.65 -9.61
N ASP A 97 -23.72 18.27 -9.22
CA ASP A 97 -25.01 18.80 -9.65
C ASP A 97 -25.37 20.14 -8.98
N VAL A 98 -24.72 20.50 -7.87
CA VAL A 98 -25.02 21.72 -7.10
C VAL A 98 -24.01 22.84 -7.35
N CYS A 99 -22.79 22.52 -7.77
CA CYS A 99 -21.74 23.51 -8.00
C CYS A 99 -21.71 23.98 -9.48
N PRO A 100 -22.15 25.22 -9.78
CA PRO A 100 -22.18 25.72 -11.17
C PRO A 100 -20.78 25.81 -11.80
N ASP A 101 -19.76 26.05 -10.97
CA ASP A 101 -18.38 26.27 -11.42
C ASP A 101 -17.47 25.04 -11.31
N ILE A 102 -18.01 23.82 -11.18
CA ILE A 102 -17.17 22.64 -10.90
C ILE A 102 -16.10 22.37 -11.98
N LYS A 103 -16.34 22.83 -13.22
CA LYS A 103 -15.38 22.75 -14.34
C LYS A 103 -14.29 23.84 -14.26
N ALA A 104 -14.62 25.04 -13.77
CA ALA A 104 -13.72 26.18 -13.65
C ALA A 104 -13.14 26.37 -12.22
N CYS A 105 -13.48 25.48 -11.29
CA CYS A 105 -13.13 25.60 -9.88
C CYS A 105 -11.60 25.66 -9.66
N VAL A 106 -11.12 26.86 -9.33
CA VAL A 106 -9.70 27.13 -9.07
C VAL A 106 -9.17 26.29 -7.90
N LEU A 107 -9.98 26.12 -6.84
CA LEU A 107 -9.61 25.30 -5.68
C LEU A 107 -9.40 23.83 -6.08
N LYS A 108 -10.30 23.25 -6.88
CA LYS A 108 -10.15 21.87 -7.36
C LYS A 108 -8.86 21.70 -8.17
N LYS A 109 -8.54 22.65 -9.03
CA LYS A 109 -7.28 22.65 -9.80
C LYS A 109 -6.06 22.70 -8.88
N LYS A 110 -6.06 23.60 -7.89
CA LYS A 110 -4.97 23.72 -6.90
C LYS A 110 -4.81 22.47 -6.04
N LEU A 111 -5.91 21.86 -5.60
CA LEU A 111 -5.87 20.59 -4.86
C LEU A 111 -5.37 19.42 -5.71
N LYS A 112 -5.71 19.40 -7.01
CA LYS A 112 -5.15 18.43 -7.96
C LYS A 112 -3.63 18.59 -8.10
N GLU A 113 -3.14 19.82 -8.23
CA GLU A 113 -1.70 20.13 -8.27
C GLU A 113 -0.99 19.62 -7.01
N ILE A 114 -1.51 19.93 -5.82
CA ILE A 114 -0.98 19.42 -4.54
C ILE A 114 -1.00 17.89 -4.50
N GLY A 115 -2.09 17.26 -4.97
CA GLY A 115 -2.19 15.81 -5.03
C GLY A 115 -1.17 15.17 -5.95
N ASN A 116 -0.82 15.81 -7.06
CA ASN A 116 0.22 15.33 -7.96
C ASN A 116 1.58 15.33 -7.26
N HIS A 117 1.93 16.39 -6.53
CA HIS A 117 3.19 16.44 -5.78
C HIS A 117 3.29 15.32 -4.74
N ILE A 118 2.21 15.06 -3.98
CA ILE A 118 2.17 13.97 -3.01
C ILE A 118 2.34 12.60 -3.70
N ASN A 119 1.72 12.42 -4.87
CA ASN A 119 1.83 11.18 -5.64
C ASN A 119 3.25 10.95 -6.17
N GLU A 120 3.93 12.01 -6.62
CA GLU A 120 5.32 11.94 -7.05
C GLU A 120 6.25 11.54 -5.91
N GLU A 121 6.09 12.14 -4.73
CA GLU A 121 6.86 11.76 -3.53
C GLU A 121 6.67 10.28 -3.17
N PHE A 122 5.42 9.80 -3.14
CA PHE A 122 5.15 8.39 -2.84
C PHE A 122 5.58 7.43 -3.95
N LYS A 123 5.70 7.89 -5.19
CA LYS A 123 6.21 7.09 -6.31
C LYS A 123 7.68 6.78 -6.14
N PHE A 124 8.47 7.75 -5.67
CA PHE A 124 9.91 7.57 -5.46
C PHE A 124 10.25 6.95 -4.10
N LEU A 125 9.32 6.92 -3.14
CA LEU A 125 9.49 6.24 -1.86
C LEU A 125 9.26 4.73 -2.02
N THR A 126 10.30 3.93 -1.80
CA THR A 126 10.27 2.46 -1.94
C THR A 126 10.47 1.77 -0.60
N LEU A 127 10.20 0.46 -0.53
CA LEU A 127 10.50 -0.33 0.66
C LEU A 127 11.99 -0.27 1.03
N GLU A 128 12.90 -0.28 0.05
CA GLU A 128 14.33 -0.16 0.29
C GLU A 128 14.68 1.17 0.98
N LYS A 129 14.12 2.29 0.51
CA LYS A 129 14.35 3.61 1.11
C LYS A 129 13.83 3.72 2.55
N LEU A 130 12.83 2.91 2.92
CA LEU A 130 12.30 2.84 4.29
C LEU A 130 13.09 1.92 5.24
N LEU A 131 14.11 1.23 4.73
CA LEU A 131 15.00 0.39 5.53
C LEU A 131 16.27 1.11 5.98
N LYS A 132 16.56 2.27 5.38
CA LYS A 132 17.70 3.14 5.70
C LYS A 132 17.40 4.00 6.92
#